data_AF-A0A6S9KIM1-F1
#
_entry.id   AF-A0A6S9KIM1-F1
#
_cell.length_a   1.000
_cell.length_b   1.000
_cell.length_c   1.000
_cell.angle_alpha   90.00
_cell.angle_beta   90.00
_cell.angle_gamma   90.00
#
_symmetry.space_group_name_H-M   'P 1'
#
loop_
_entity.id
_entity.type
_entity.pdbx_description
1 polymer ?
#
loop_
_entity_poly.entity_id
_entity_poly.type
_entity_poly.pdbx_seq_one_letter_code
_entity_poly.pdbx_strand_id
1 'polypeptide(L)'
;METQREARREARPGSYLLRFLVLVGAVCISQSLKLNMAILKVGKPLPLAAARPFLGYVREHGVRQFNHTFHRVEAAQLGGAGDDALKWGDEVEYGIFRLEGAPGESGRGARLALRGPEVMEELNRREAEQVAGCCQGAKWMPEYGAWMVESTPAAPYSGYSDGLTNVELNMRKRRARLLTALRPGEVAPTLTNFPLLGADPPAGPQPPPPPGPGP
;
A
#
# COMPACT_ATOMS: atom_id res chain seq x y z
N MET A 1 53.03 50.87 -17.27
CA MET A 1 54.07 51.69 -16.63
C MET A 1 53.39 52.58 -15.63
N GLU A 2 53.75 52.42 -14.35
CA GLU A 2 53.78 53.43 -13.28
C GLU A 2 52.47 54.22 -12.99
N THR A 3 52.01 54.43 -11.76
CA THR A 3 52.63 54.28 -10.44
C THR A 3 51.51 54.45 -9.38
N GLN A 4 51.56 53.58 -8.37
CA GLN A 4 51.38 53.85 -6.93
C GLN A 4 50.88 55.25 -6.52
N ARG A 5 49.82 55.29 -5.68
CA ARG A 5 49.80 56.11 -4.45
C ARG A 5 48.65 55.72 -3.52
N GLU A 6 49.03 55.13 -2.40
CA GLU A 6 48.27 55.05 -1.15
C GLU A 6 47.92 56.45 -0.62
N ALA A 7 46.79 56.55 0.10
CA ALA A 7 46.75 56.91 1.54
C ALA A 7 45.50 57.74 1.94
N ARG A 8 45.13 57.53 3.22
CA ARG A 8 44.21 58.28 4.13
C ARG A 8 42.76 57.79 4.16
N ARG A 9 42.36 57.12 5.26
CA ARG A 9 41.68 57.69 6.47
C ARG A 9 40.37 58.40 6.05
N GLU A 10 39.17 58.07 6.53
CA GLU A 10 38.77 58.04 7.94
C GLU A 10 37.36 57.43 8.12
N ALA A 11 37.06 56.96 9.33
CA ALA A 11 35.82 56.31 9.74
C ALA A 11 34.59 57.26 9.78
N ARG A 12 33.39 56.69 9.62
CA ARG A 12 32.13 57.28 10.14
C ARG A 12 31.47 56.31 11.15
N PRO A 13 30.93 56.82 12.27
CA PRO A 13 30.38 56.03 13.36
C PRO A 13 28.88 55.76 13.17
N GLY A 14 28.35 54.68 13.75
CA GLY A 14 26.92 54.42 13.72
C GLY A 14 26.49 53.11 14.37
N SER A 15 26.57 53.06 15.70
CA SER A 15 25.73 52.29 16.64
C SER A 15 25.52 50.78 16.43
N TYR A 16 26.21 50.04 17.29
CA TYR A 16 25.82 48.73 17.81
C TYR A 16 24.47 48.78 18.55
N LEU A 17 23.61 47.78 18.31
CA LEU A 17 22.88 46.93 19.28
C LEU A 17 21.78 46.20 18.48
N LEU A 18 21.99 44.95 18.06
CA LEU A 18 21.66 43.76 18.82
C LEU A 18 20.24 43.81 19.40
N ARG A 19 19.32 43.01 18.83
CA ARG A 19 18.27 42.25 19.55
C ARG A 19 17.45 41.36 18.59
N PHE A 20 17.49 40.06 18.86
CA PHE A 20 16.50 38.99 18.62
C PHE A 20 16.06 38.69 17.17
N LEU A 21 16.48 37.56 16.58
CA LEU A 21 15.92 36.20 16.78
C LEU A 21 14.48 36.09 16.26
N VAL A 22 14.29 35.55 15.04
CA VAL A 22 13.38 34.43 14.76
C VAL A 22 13.89 33.67 13.53
N LEU A 23 14.31 32.44 13.79
CA LEU A 23 14.52 31.36 12.86
C LEU A 23 13.16 31.05 12.19
N VAL A 24 13.00 31.24 10.88
CA VAL A 24 11.95 30.55 10.12
C VAL A 24 12.64 29.58 9.18
N GLY A 25 13.08 28.46 9.77
CA GLY A 25 13.34 27.25 9.00
C GLY A 25 12.02 26.87 8.34
N ALA A 26 11.99 26.89 7.01
CA ALA A 26 10.93 26.26 6.25
C ALA A 26 11.04 24.74 6.48
N VAL A 27 10.46 24.29 7.59
CA VAL A 27 10.08 22.89 7.77
C VAL A 27 9.02 22.66 6.72
N CYS A 28 9.44 22.16 5.55
CA CYS A 28 8.55 21.41 4.68
C CYS A 28 8.06 20.23 5.51
N ILE A 29 6.95 20.42 6.21
CA ILE A 29 6.12 19.35 6.71
C ILE A 29 5.63 18.67 5.44
N SER A 30 6.42 17.70 4.96
CA SER A 30 5.92 16.64 4.10
C SER A 30 4.84 15.97 4.95
N GLN A 31 3.60 16.44 4.81
CA GLN A 31 2.46 15.70 5.27
C GLN A 31 2.56 14.38 4.51
N SER A 32 3.07 13.37 5.21
CA SER A 32 2.92 11.98 4.81
C SER A 32 1.43 11.80 4.61
N LEU A 33 1.01 11.85 3.34
CA LEU A 33 -0.29 11.40 2.91
C LEU A 33 -0.32 9.93 3.34
N LYS A 34 -0.90 9.68 4.52
CA LYS A 34 -1.28 8.35 4.94
C LYS A 34 -2.10 7.80 3.78
N LEU A 35 -1.51 6.89 3.00
CA LEU A 35 -2.23 6.05 2.07
C LEU A 35 -3.15 5.19 2.93
N ASN A 36 -4.32 5.76 3.25
CA ASN A 36 -5.45 5.00 3.73
C ASN A 36 -5.73 3.97 2.62
N MET A 37 -5.74 2.70 3.01
CA MET A 37 -6.06 1.54 2.17
C MET A 37 -7.14 1.89 1.14
N ALA A 38 -6.95 1.45 -0.10
CA ALA A 38 -7.55 2.07 -1.27
C ALA A 38 -9.09 2.07 -1.34
N ILE A 39 -9.82 1.37 -0.46
CA ILE A 39 -11.30 1.46 -0.35
C ILE A 39 -11.80 1.04 1.04
N LEU A 40 -11.08 0.18 1.77
CA LEU A 40 -11.55 -0.41 3.03
C LEU A 40 -11.26 0.51 4.23
N LYS A 41 -12.18 1.44 4.48
CA LYS A 41 -12.28 2.13 5.77
C LYS A 41 -13.31 1.41 6.63
N VAL A 42 -12.99 1.23 7.92
CA VAL A 42 -13.93 0.69 8.90
C VAL A 42 -15.17 1.58 8.93
N GLY A 43 -16.33 0.99 8.63
CA GLY A 43 -17.63 1.64 8.64
C GLY A 43 -18.69 0.68 9.17
N LYS A 44 -19.91 1.18 9.35
CA LYS A 44 -21.06 0.35 9.78
C LYS A 44 -21.81 -0.15 8.53
N PRO A 45 -21.67 -1.43 8.13
CA PRO A 45 -22.40 -1.96 6.99
C PRO A 45 -23.90 -2.00 7.29
N LEU A 46 -24.71 -1.70 6.29
CA LEU A 46 -26.17 -1.86 6.37
C LEU A 46 -26.56 -3.26 5.89
N PRO A 47 -27.41 -3.99 6.63
CA PRO A 47 -28.06 -5.18 6.10
C PRO A 47 -28.85 -4.85 4.83
N LEU A 48 -28.95 -5.82 3.91
CA LEU A 48 -29.56 -5.60 2.59
C LEU A 48 -30.96 -4.94 2.69
N ALA A 49 -31.81 -5.40 3.62
CA ALA A 49 -33.14 -4.83 3.81
C ALA A 49 -33.12 -3.33 4.16
N ALA A 50 -32.18 -2.91 5.01
CA ALA A 50 -32.00 -1.52 5.40
C ALA A 50 -31.29 -0.68 4.32
N ALA A 51 -30.48 -1.30 3.45
CA ALA A 51 -29.78 -0.63 2.36
C ALA A 51 -30.68 -0.34 1.15
N ARG A 52 -31.70 -1.17 0.90
CA ARG A 52 -32.61 -1.08 -0.27
C ARG A 52 -33.21 0.31 -0.52
N PRO A 53 -33.70 1.05 0.49
CA PRO A 53 -34.25 2.39 0.28
C PRO A 53 -33.24 3.41 -0.28
N PHE A 54 -31.93 3.19 -0.07
CA PHE A 54 -30.87 4.10 -0.50
C PHE A 54 -30.36 3.85 -1.93
N LEU A 55 -30.85 2.82 -2.63
CA LEU A 55 -30.33 2.45 -3.96
C LEU A 55 -30.47 3.59 -4.98
N GLY A 56 -31.57 4.34 -4.93
CA GLY A 56 -31.77 5.51 -5.80
C GLY A 56 -30.72 6.59 -5.52
N TYR A 57 -30.54 6.94 -4.25
CA TYR A 57 -29.54 7.91 -3.79
C TYR A 57 -28.12 7.52 -4.21
N VAL A 58 -27.71 6.26 -3.99
CA VAL A 58 -26.36 5.79 -4.34
C VAL A 58 -26.10 5.90 -5.84
N ARG A 59 -27.06 5.50 -6.70
CA ARG A 59 -26.91 5.59 -8.15
C ARG A 59 -26.82 7.03 -8.63
N GLU A 60 -27.72 7.88 -8.17
CA GLU A 60 -27.76 9.29 -8.56
C GLU A 60 -26.47 10.01 -8.16
N HIS A 61 -26.03 9.83 -6.92
CA HIS A 61 -24.81 10.45 -6.43
C HIS A 61 -23.55 9.84 -7.06
N GLY A 62 -23.56 8.55 -7.38
CA GLY A 62 -22.48 7.91 -8.13
C GLY A 62 -22.30 8.52 -9.53
N VAL A 63 -23.40 8.74 -10.27
CA VAL A 63 -23.35 9.42 -11.58
C VAL A 63 -22.85 10.85 -11.45
N ARG A 64 -23.30 11.60 -10.42
CA ARG A 64 -22.81 12.96 -10.17
C ARG A 64 -21.30 12.98 -9.88
N GLN A 65 -20.80 12.05 -9.06
CA GLN A 65 -19.38 11.91 -8.76
C GLN A 65 -18.56 11.55 -10.01
N PHE A 66 -19.09 10.65 -10.84
CA PHE A 66 -18.49 10.28 -12.12
C PHE A 66 -18.36 11.50 -13.03
N ASN A 67 -19.46 12.22 -13.29
CA ASN A 67 -19.46 13.40 -14.16
C ASN A 67 -18.48 14.48 -13.65
N HIS A 68 -18.46 14.73 -12.34
CA HIS A 68 -17.53 15.69 -11.75
C HIS A 68 -16.07 15.27 -11.97
N THR A 69 -15.76 13.98 -11.75
CA THR A 69 -14.42 13.44 -11.94
C THR A 69 -14.01 13.49 -13.41
N PHE A 70 -14.92 13.12 -14.32
CA PHE A 70 -14.70 13.14 -15.76
C PHE A 70 -14.34 14.54 -16.25
N HIS A 71 -15.20 15.54 -16.00
CA HIS A 71 -14.95 16.90 -16.46
C HIS A 71 -13.71 17.53 -15.83
N ARG A 72 -13.39 17.19 -14.57
CA ARG A 72 -12.15 17.63 -13.92
C ARG A 72 -10.92 17.08 -14.63
N VAL A 73 -10.91 15.78 -14.97
CA VAL A 73 -9.78 15.14 -15.66
C VAL A 73 -9.69 15.62 -17.10
N GLU A 74 -10.81 15.72 -17.82
CA GLU A 74 -10.89 16.27 -19.17
C GLU A 74 -10.32 17.69 -19.24
N ALA A 75 -10.71 18.58 -18.32
CA ALA A 75 -10.19 19.94 -18.26
C ALA A 75 -8.68 19.99 -17.97
N ALA A 76 -8.19 19.14 -17.06
CA ALA A 76 -6.76 19.04 -16.78
C ALA A 76 -5.96 18.56 -18.00
N GLN A 77 -6.50 17.58 -18.72
CA GLN A 77 -5.91 17.02 -19.94
C GLN A 77 -5.85 18.07 -21.07
N LEU A 78 -6.99 18.69 -21.39
CA LEU A 78 -7.09 19.72 -22.43
C LEU A 78 -6.28 20.98 -22.09
N GLY A 79 -6.12 21.29 -20.81
CA GLY A 79 -5.33 22.43 -20.31
C GLY A 79 -3.81 22.17 -20.23
N GLY A 80 -3.33 21.00 -20.65
CA GLY A 80 -1.90 20.65 -20.64
C GLY A 80 -1.31 20.40 -19.24
N ALA A 81 -2.16 20.23 -18.23
CA ALA A 81 -1.78 19.86 -16.86
C ALA A 81 -1.92 18.34 -16.58
N GLY A 82 -2.28 17.56 -17.61
CA GLY A 82 -2.37 16.10 -17.55
C GLY A 82 -1.00 15.42 -17.51
N ASP A 83 -0.93 14.27 -16.85
CA ASP A 83 0.21 13.37 -16.88
C ASP A 83 -0.02 12.31 -17.97
N ASP A 84 0.58 12.54 -19.15
CA ASP A 84 0.46 11.66 -20.32
C ASP A 84 1.38 10.43 -20.28
N ALA A 85 2.16 10.26 -19.21
CA ALA A 85 3.02 9.09 -19.11
C ALA A 85 2.19 7.82 -18.92
N LEU A 86 2.42 6.83 -19.78
CA LEU A 86 1.85 5.49 -19.60
C LEU A 86 2.34 4.90 -18.28
N LYS A 87 1.41 4.70 -17.35
CA LYS A 87 1.62 4.07 -16.05
C LYS A 87 0.79 2.80 -15.98
N TRP A 88 1.38 1.73 -15.45
CA TRP A 88 0.71 0.46 -15.29
C TRP A 88 1.26 -0.29 -14.08
N GLY A 89 0.62 -1.36 -13.67
CA GLY A 89 1.01 -2.16 -12.52
C GLY A 89 0.37 -3.54 -12.58
N ASP A 90 0.89 -4.45 -11.77
CA ASP A 90 0.33 -5.77 -11.57
C ASP A 90 -0.23 -5.91 -10.15
N GLU A 91 -1.21 -6.81 -9.99
CA GLU A 91 -1.78 -7.19 -8.70
C GLU A 91 -1.66 -8.71 -8.57
N VAL A 92 -1.18 -9.19 -7.43
CA VAL A 92 -0.93 -10.60 -7.17
C VAL A 92 -1.54 -11.01 -5.84
N GLU A 93 -2.41 -12.01 -5.89
CA GLU A 93 -3.06 -12.62 -4.74
C GLU A 93 -2.31 -13.88 -4.28
N TYR A 94 -2.21 -14.05 -2.96
CA TYR A 94 -1.58 -15.21 -2.33
C TYR A 94 -2.55 -15.87 -1.37
N GLY A 95 -2.60 -17.21 -1.40
CA GLY A 95 -3.29 -17.99 -0.38
C GLY A 95 -2.32 -18.45 0.70
N ILE A 96 -2.60 -18.18 1.96
CA ILE A 96 -1.80 -18.64 3.11
C ILE A 96 -2.35 -19.98 3.57
N PHE A 97 -1.52 -21.02 3.44
CA PHE A 97 -1.87 -22.39 3.78
C PHE A 97 -0.91 -22.94 4.82
N ARG A 98 -1.41 -23.79 5.73
CA ARG A 98 -0.58 -24.60 6.63
C ARG A 98 -0.46 -26.00 6.07
N LEU A 99 0.78 -26.46 5.92
CA LEU A 99 1.07 -27.85 5.60
C LEU A 99 1.14 -28.66 6.90
N GLU A 100 0.49 -29.82 6.90
CA GLU A 100 0.47 -30.77 8.01
C GLU A 100 1.07 -32.09 7.57
N GLY A 101 1.80 -32.75 8.47
CA GLY A 101 2.48 -34.03 8.22
C GLY A 101 3.73 -33.91 7.34
N ALA A 102 4.70 -34.80 7.58
CA ALA A 102 5.89 -34.91 6.73
C ALA A 102 5.58 -35.68 5.42
N PRO A 103 6.44 -35.54 4.39
CA PRO A 103 6.34 -36.39 3.20
C PRO A 103 6.37 -37.88 3.58
N GLY A 104 5.31 -38.62 3.23
CA GLY A 104 5.18 -40.05 3.51
C GLY A 104 4.39 -40.43 4.76
N GLU A 105 3.94 -39.46 5.56
CA GLU A 105 3.11 -39.73 6.75
C GLU A 105 1.62 -39.86 6.43
N SER A 106 0.96 -40.78 7.12
CA SER A 106 -0.50 -40.85 7.22
C SER A 106 -1.02 -39.58 7.89
N GLY A 107 -1.87 -38.81 7.21
CA GLY A 107 -2.39 -37.53 7.70
C GLY A 107 -1.73 -36.29 7.08
N ARG A 108 -0.88 -36.44 6.06
CA ARG A 108 -0.36 -35.30 5.30
C ARG A 108 -1.51 -34.51 4.64
N GLY A 109 -1.51 -33.19 4.79
CA GLY A 109 -2.55 -32.34 4.25
C GLY A 109 -2.16 -30.87 4.16
N ALA A 110 -3.08 -30.08 3.62
CA ALA A 110 -2.99 -28.64 3.62
C ALA A 110 -4.30 -28.06 4.18
N ARG A 111 -4.21 -26.99 4.95
CA ARG A 111 -5.35 -26.23 5.48
C ARG A 111 -5.21 -24.76 5.18
N LEU A 112 -6.34 -24.06 5.16
CA LEU A 112 -6.37 -22.60 5.13
C LEU A 112 -5.84 -22.05 6.45
N ALA A 113 -4.88 -21.13 6.39
CA ALA A 113 -4.45 -20.36 7.56
C ALA A 113 -5.18 -19.01 7.56
N LEU A 114 -6.12 -18.81 8.48
CA LEU A 114 -6.95 -17.60 8.58
C LEU A 114 -6.18 -16.40 9.18
N ARG A 115 -4.96 -16.16 8.68
CA ARG A 115 -4.00 -15.16 9.18
C ARG A 115 -3.80 -13.99 8.22
N GLY A 116 -4.60 -13.86 7.16
CA GLY A 116 -4.53 -12.78 6.19
C GLY A 116 -4.44 -11.39 6.84
N PRO A 117 -5.34 -11.03 7.78
CA PRO A 117 -5.29 -9.75 8.48
C PRO A 117 -3.99 -9.53 9.29
N GLU A 118 -3.55 -10.53 10.06
CA GLU A 118 -2.32 -10.47 10.88
C GLU A 118 -1.07 -10.30 10.00
N VAL A 119 -0.98 -11.10 8.92
CA VAL A 119 0.15 -11.07 7.99
C VAL A 119 0.19 -9.73 7.23
N MET A 120 -0.97 -9.24 6.79
CA MET A 120 -1.07 -7.94 6.12
C MET A 120 -0.68 -6.79 7.04
N GLU A 121 -1.14 -6.78 8.29
CA GLU A 121 -0.80 -5.75 9.27
C GLU A 121 0.72 -5.70 9.52
N GLU A 122 1.34 -6.86 9.72
CA GLU A 122 2.78 -6.98 9.91
C GLU A 122 3.57 -6.53 8.67
N LEU A 123 3.13 -6.90 7.46
CA LEU A 123 3.79 -6.49 6.22
C LEU A 123 3.70 -4.98 6.02
N ASN A 124 2.51 -4.38 6.19
CA ASN A 124 2.33 -2.94 6.07
C ASN A 124 3.12 -2.16 7.12
N ARG A 125 3.25 -2.67 8.35
CA ARG A 125 4.12 -2.10 9.39
C ARG A 125 5.58 -2.08 8.93
N ARG A 126 6.09 -3.19 8.39
CA ARG A 126 7.47 -3.29 7.87
C ARG A 126 7.72 -2.36 6.69
N GLU A 127 6.76 -2.22 5.76
CA GLU A 127 6.88 -1.26 4.65
C GLU A 127 6.92 0.19 5.16
N ALA A 128 6.20 0.52 6.22
CA ALA A 128 6.20 1.86 6.82
C ALA A 128 7.52 2.20 7.56
N GLU A 129 8.19 1.19 8.11
CA GLU A 129 9.49 1.33 8.79
C GLU A 129 10.67 1.41 7.80
N GLN A 130 10.42 1.10 6.52
CA GLN A 130 11.45 1.10 5.50
C GLN A 130 11.89 2.53 5.14
N VAL A 131 13.21 2.75 5.06
CA VAL A 131 13.78 4.02 4.64
C VAL A 131 13.34 4.34 3.21
N ALA A 132 12.71 5.51 3.04
CA ALA A 132 12.24 5.99 1.73
C ALA A 132 13.37 5.96 0.69
N GLY A 133 13.11 5.30 -0.45
CA GLY A 133 14.05 5.23 -1.57
C GLY A 133 15.12 4.14 -1.47
N CYS A 134 15.22 3.37 -0.38
CA CYS A 134 16.25 2.32 -0.27
C CYS A 134 15.97 1.09 -1.14
N CYS A 135 14.70 0.83 -1.49
CA CYS A 135 14.32 -0.21 -2.44
C CYS A 135 12.90 0.01 -2.98
N GLN A 136 12.53 -0.77 -4.01
CA GLN A 136 11.14 -0.84 -4.48
C GLN A 136 10.25 -1.42 -3.39
N GLY A 137 9.33 -0.59 -2.87
CA GLY A 137 8.34 -1.00 -1.88
C GLY A 137 7.23 -1.86 -2.47
N ALA A 138 6.36 -2.33 -1.59
CA ALA A 138 5.12 -3.01 -1.94
C ALA A 138 3.95 -2.40 -1.17
N LYS A 139 2.74 -2.54 -1.70
CA LYS A 139 1.51 -2.33 -0.93
C LYS A 139 0.93 -3.69 -0.62
N TRP A 140 0.34 -3.84 0.57
CA TRP A 140 -0.38 -5.05 0.98
C TRP A 140 -1.84 -4.75 1.33
N MET A 141 -2.76 -5.50 0.73
CA MET A 141 -4.21 -5.28 0.80
C MET A 141 -4.92 -6.57 1.25
N PRO A 142 -6.05 -6.44 1.95
CA PRO A 142 -6.83 -7.59 2.35
C PRO A 142 -7.64 -8.08 1.15
N GLU A 143 -7.88 -9.38 1.12
CA GLU A 143 -8.76 -10.02 0.15
C GLU A 143 -9.99 -10.62 0.82
N TYR A 144 -10.96 -11.09 0.03
CA TYR A 144 -12.20 -11.65 0.55
C TYR A 144 -11.97 -12.79 1.56
N GLY A 145 -11.03 -13.69 1.26
CA GLY A 145 -10.66 -14.77 2.17
C GLY A 145 -9.79 -14.27 3.32
N ALA A 146 -10.14 -14.60 4.56
CA ALA A 146 -9.27 -14.35 5.72
C ALA A 146 -7.93 -15.12 5.68
N TRP A 147 -7.74 -16.00 4.69
CA TRP A 147 -6.51 -16.71 4.36
C TRP A 147 -5.77 -16.11 3.16
N MET A 148 -6.24 -15.01 2.59
CA MET A 148 -5.67 -14.38 1.40
C MET A 148 -5.03 -13.05 1.74
N VAL A 149 -4.02 -12.67 0.94
CA VAL A 149 -3.42 -11.34 0.94
C VAL A 149 -3.12 -10.97 -0.52
N GLU A 150 -3.38 -9.72 -0.88
CA GLU A 150 -3.00 -9.15 -2.18
C GLU A 150 -1.77 -8.24 -2.04
N SER A 151 -0.96 -8.20 -3.09
CA SER A 151 0.15 -7.24 -3.20
C SER A 151 0.20 -6.54 -4.55
N THR A 152 0.65 -5.30 -4.53
CA THR A 152 0.93 -4.49 -5.72
C THR A 152 2.28 -3.77 -5.56
N PRO A 153 2.94 -3.33 -6.65
CA PRO A 153 4.13 -2.49 -6.53
C PRO A 153 3.78 -1.16 -5.82
N ALA A 154 4.68 -0.62 -5.00
CA ALA A 154 4.41 0.62 -4.27
C ALA A 154 4.19 1.84 -5.20
N ALA A 155 4.83 1.85 -6.36
CA ALA A 155 4.67 2.83 -7.41
C ALA A 155 4.38 2.12 -8.74
N PRO A 156 3.60 2.74 -9.65
CA PRO A 156 3.35 2.17 -10.96
C PRO A 156 4.64 2.07 -11.77
N TYR A 157 4.71 1.07 -12.66
CA TYR A 157 5.75 0.96 -13.66
C TYR A 157 5.58 2.04 -14.74
N SER A 158 6.70 2.40 -15.37
CA SER A 158 6.73 3.28 -16.53
C SER A 158 6.33 2.52 -17.81
N GLY A 159 5.98 3.27 -18.86
CA GLY A 159 5.78 2.73 -20.21
C GLY A 159 7.07 2.41 -20.98
N TYR A 160 8.24 2.54 -20.34
CA TYR A 160 9.53 2.24 -20.96
C TYR A 160 9.95 0.79 -20.66
N SER A 161 11.01 0.32 -21.33
CA SER A 161 11.50 -1.06 -21.22
C SER A 161 11.99 -1.44 -19.82
N ASP A 162 12.38 -0.48 -19.00
CA ASP A 162 12.72 -0.69 -17.59
C ASP A 162 11.49 -1.12 -16.77
N GLY A 163 10.30 -0.59 -17.07
CA GLY A 163 9.04 -1.03 -16.48
C GLY A 163 8.77 -2.53 -16.71
N LEU A 164 8.99 -3.01 -17.95
CA LEU A 164 8.77 -4.41 -18.33
C LEU A 164 9.75 -5.37 -17.67
N THR A 165 11.03 -5.00 -17.60
CA THR A 165 12.09 -5.87 -17.06
C THR A 165 12.10 -5.95 -15.54
N ASN A 166 11.46 -5.00 -14.85
CA ASN A 166 11.43 -4.96 -13.38
C ASN A 166 10.26 -5.73 -12.75
N VAL A 167 9.26 -6.15 -13.52
CA VAL A 167 8.04 -6.79 -12.97
C VAL A 167 8.37 -8.05 -12.18
N GLU A 168 9.12 -8.99 -12.76
CA GLU A 168 9.44 -10.25 -12.09
C GLU A 168 10.30 -10.01 -10.83
N LEU A 169 11.27 -9.10 -10.92
CA LEU A 169 12.09 -8.73 -9.76
C LEU A 169 11.23 -8.17 -8.62
N ASN A 170 10.25 -7.33 -8.95
CA ASN A 170 9.31 -6.78 -7.99
C ASN A 170 8.43 -7.88 -7.36
N MET A 171 7.87 -8.79 -8.16
CA MET A 171 7.10 -9.94 -7.68
C MET A 171 7.92 -10.85 -6.76
N ARG A 172 9.19 -11.14 -7.11
CA ARG A 172 10.10 -11.94 -6.28
C ARG A 172 10.38 -11.27 -4.93
N LYS A 173 10.57 -9.93 -4.92
CA LYS A 173 10.75 -9.17 -3.67
C LYS A 173 9.50 -9.22 -2.80
N ARG A 174 8.31 -9.02 -3.37
CA ARG A 174 7.04 -9.15 -2.67
C ARG A 174 6.89 -10.54 -2.05
N ARG A 175 7.13 -11.60 -2.84
CA ARG A 175 7.12 -12.98 -2.34
C ARG A 175 8.12 -13.20 -1.21
N ALA A 176 9.36 -12.71 -1.34
CA ALA A 176 10.37 -12.83 -0.29
C ALA A 176 9.91 -12.16 1.01
N ARG A 177 9.33 -10.95 0.94
CA ARG A 177 8.77 -10.25 2.10
C ARG A 177 7.63 -11.02 2.74
N LEU A 178 6.67 -11.51 1.95
CA LEU A 178 5.56 -12.32 2.43
C LEU A 178 6.04 -13.55 3.21
N LEU A 179 7.04 -14.27 2.68
CA LEU A 179 7.60 -15.45 3.35
C LEU A 179 8.18 -15.13 4.74
N THR A 180 8.68 -13.91 4.97
CA THR A 180 9.18 -13.49 6.29
C THR A 180 8.10 -13.20 7.34
N ALA A 181 6.82 -13.20 6.95
CA ALA A 181 5.67 -13.00 7.84
C ALA A 181 4.91 -14.32 8.12
N LEU A 182 5.29 -15.41 7.46
CA LEU A 182 4.69 -16.73 7.64
C LEU A 182 5.23 -17.41 8.92
N ARG A 183 4.38 -18.25 9.54
CA ARG A 183 4.82 -19.11 10.65
C ARG A 183 5.49 -20.38 10.11
N PRO A 184 6.27 -21.11 10.94
CA PRO A 184 6.76 -22.43 10.57
C PRO A 184 5.63 -23.35 10.09
N GLY A 185 5.84 -24.04 8.96
CA GLY A 185 4.85 -24.93 8.34
C GLY A 185 3.80 -24.22 7.48
N GLU A 186 3.83 -22.89 7.37
CA GLU A 186 2.97 -22.15 6.43
C GLU A 186 3.66 -21.89 5.10
N VAL A 187 2.86 -21.87 4.04
CA VAL A 187 3.25 -21.56 2.66
C VAL A 187 2.28 -20.56 2.07
N ALA A 188 2.74 -19.76 1.10
CA ALA A 188 1.93 -18.76 0.44
C ALA A 188 1.99 -18.87 -1.10
N PRO A 189 1.48 -19.93 -1.72
CA PRO A 189 1.45 -20.05 -3.17
C PRO A 189 0.46 -19.06 -3.80
N THR A 190 0.68 -18.74 -5.06
CA THR A 190 -0.28 -18.04 -5.93
C THR A 190 -1.15 -19.08 -6.61
N LEU A 191 -2.19 -19.54 -5.90
CA LEU A 191 -3.19 -20.46 -6.43
C LEU A 191 -4.49 -19.71 -6.68
N THR A 192 -5.11 -19.94 -7.82
CA THR A 192 -6.42 -19.37 -8.17
C THR A 192 -7.55 -19.90 -7.29
N ASN A 193 -7.41 -21.11 -6.76
CA ASN A 193 -8.38 -21.69 -5.83
C ASN A 193 -7.69 -22.66 -4.85
N PHE A 194 -8.21 -22.75 -3.63
CA PHE A 194 -7.82 -23.79 -2.70
C PHE A 194 -8.62 -25.08 -3.02
N PRO A 195 -7.97 -26.18 -3.45
CA PRO A 195 -8.68 -27.34 -4.00
C PRO A 195 -9.65 -28.02 -3.02
N LEU A 196 -9.43 -27.89 -1.72
CA LEU A 196 -10.24 -28.53 -0.67
C LEU A 196 -11.14 -27.52 0.06
N LEU A 197 -11.42 -26.36 -0.56
CA LEU A 197 -12.32 -25.37 0.02
C LEU A 197 -13.72 -25.96 0.18
N GLY A 198 -14.25 -25.97 1.41
CA GLY A 198 -15.57 -26.53 1.72
C GLY A 198 -15.62 -28.06 1.78
N ALA A 199 -14.49 -28.76 1.61
CA ALA A 199 -14.40 -30.19 1.87
C ALA A 199 -14.21 -30.46 3.38
N ASP A 200 -14.55 -31.67 3.82
CA ASP A 200 -14.30 -32.07 5.20
C ASP A 200 -12.81 -31.96 5.52
N PRO A 201 -12.44 -31.27 6.60
CA PRO A 201 -11.05 -31.15 7.00
C PRO A 201 -10.48 -32.57 7.26
N PRO A 202 -9.22 -32.84 6.87
CA PRO A 202 -8.51 -34.01 7.38
C PRO A 202 -8.59 -34.04 8.90
N ALA A 203 -8.60 -35.22 9.53
CA ALA A 203 -8.63 -35.34 10.99
C ALA A 203 -7.51 -34.47 11.62
N GLY A 204 -7.87 -33.52 12.50
CA GLY A 204 -6.91 -32.59 13.10
C GLY A 204 -7.58 -31.37 13.75
N PRO A 205 -6.80 -30.49 14.41
CA PRO A 205 -7.32 -29.30 15.08
C PRO A 205 -8.02 -28.38 14.07
N GLN A 206 -9.27 -28.03 14.32
CA GLN A 206 -9.95 -27.04 13.49
C GLN A 206 -9.47 -25.63 13.87
N PRO A 207 -9.31 -24.72 12.88
CA PRO A 207 -9.12 -23.32 13.21
C PRO A 207 -10.32 -22.83 14.04
N PRO A 208 -10.10 -21.89 14.97
CA PRO A 208 -11.20 -21.31 15.73
C PRO A 208 -12.23 -20.74 14.74
N PRO A 209 -13.54 -20.84 15.06
CA PRO A 209 -14.58 -20.28 14.20
C PRO A 209 -14.29 -18.79 13.99
N PRO A 210 -14.60 -18.24 12.80
CA PRO A 210 -14.47 -16.81 12.58
C PRO A 210 -15.28 -16.07 13.65
N PRO A 211 -14.80 -14.90 14.12
CA PRO A 211 -15.59 -14.09 15.04
C PRO A 211 -16.96 -13.86 14.40
N GLY A 212 -18.01 -14.33 15.09
CA GLY A 212 -19.37 -14.13 14.64
C GLY A 212 -19.66 -12.64 14.46
N PRO A 213 -20.70 -12.27 13.71
CA PRO A 213 -21.13 -10.88 13.68
C PRO A 213 -21.34 -10.44 15.13
N GLY A 214 -20.53 -9.47 15.58
CA GLY A 214 -20.72 -8.84 16.88
C GLY A 214 -22.14 -8.27 16.97
N PRO A 215 -22.67 -8.10 18.20
CA PRO A 215 -24.02 -7.60 18.43
C PRO A 215 -24.30 -6.25 17.74
#